data_AF-A0A965RWH0-F1
#
_entry.id   AF-A0A965RWH0-F1
#
_cell.length_a   1.000
_cell.length_b   1.000
_cell.length_c   1.000
_cell.angle_alpha   90.00
_cell.angle_beta   90.00
_cell.angle_gamma   90.00
#
_symmetry.space_group_name_H-M   'P 1'
#
loop_
_entity.id
_entity.type
_entity.pdbx_description
1 polymer ?
#
loop_
_entity_poly.entity_id
_entity_poly.type
_entity_poly.pdbx_seq_one_letter_code
_entity_poly.pdbx_strand_id
1 'polypeptide(L)'
;MYSNEFQAIIDRRRSNRSFDPNVPVPKEVIQKSLERAILSPNSSNMQLWEFYWIQSEAEVKKFGPLCLGQGAATTAQQMVVFVTRKDKWKERAKWNFDLINKNIKGEPNKLEKRGLDYYGKLMKLVYGNDPFGVMTLIRRSICFFMGLRKPFMRMGGSSDHR
;
A
#
# COMPACT_ATOMS: atom_id res chain seq x y z
N MET A 1 16.79 -2.52 -22.40
CA MET A 1 18.25 -2.61 -22.24
C MET A 1 18.66 -3.39 -20.98
N TYR A 2 17.91 -3.39 -19.87
CA TYR A 2 18.29 -4.10 -18.63
C TYR A 2 17.50 -5.38 -18.31
N SER A 3 16.99 -6.08 -19.34
CA SER A 3 16.07 -7.21 -19.12
C SER A 3 16.78 -8.41 -18.47
N ASN A 4 18.02 -8.67 -18.86
CA ASN A 4 18.77 -9.83 -18.39
C ASN A 4 19.24 -9.62 -16.94
N GLU A 5 19.71 -8.41 -16.61
CA GLU A 5 20.13 -8.03 -15.27
C GLU A 5 18.95 -8.07 -14.30
N PHE A 6 17.77 -7.59 -14.74
CA PHE A 6 16.57 -7.67 -13.93
C PHE A 6 16.15 -9.11 -13.69
N GLN A 7 16.14 -9.96 -14.73
CA GLN A 7 15.82 -11.38 -14.60
C GLN A 7 16.78 -12.09 -13.63
N ALA A 8 18.08 -11.83 -13.72
CA ALA A 8 19.07 -12.40 -12.81
C ALA A 8 18.82 -12.04 -11.34
N ILE A 9 18.35 -10.82 -11.05
CA ILE A 9 17.96 -10.41 -9.69
C ILE A 9 16.76 -11.22 -9.20
N ILE A 10 15.75 -11.42 -10.05
CA ILE A 10 14.54 -12.19 -9.72
C ILE A 10 14.90 -13.65 -9.43
N ASP A 11 15.72 -14.28 -10.29
CA ASP A 11 16.09 -15.69 -10.16
C ASP A 11 16.99 -15.95 -8.94
N ARG A 12 17.85 -14.97 -8.59
CA ARG A 12 18.72 -15.06 -7.42
C ARG A 12 17.97 -14.90 -6.10
N ARG A 13 16.78 -14.30 -6.08
CA ARG A 13 16.05 -14.00 -4.83
C ARG A 13 15.69 -15.27 -4.08
N ARG A 14 16.13 -15.38 -2.82
CA ARG A 14 15.78 -16.46 -1.90
C ARG A 14 15.25 -15.90 -0.57
N SER A 15 14.47 -16.70 0.14
CA SER A 15 14.02 -16.38 1.49
C SER A 15 15.06 -16.89 2.49
N ASN A 16 15.91 -15.98 2.97
CA ASN A 16 16.93 -16.28 3.98
C ASN A 16 16.30 -16.22 5.38
N ARG A 17 16.64 -17.17 6.25
CA ARG A 17 16.04 -17.32 7.59
C ARG A 17 17.05 -17.34 8.74
N SER A 18 18.32 -17.12 8.43
CA SER A 18 19.42 -17.02 9.38
C SER A 18 20.38 -15.97 8.84
N PHE A 19 20.82 -15.06 9.70
CA PHE A 19 21.68 -13.93 9.34
C PHE A 19 22.92 -13.95 10.22
N ASP A 20 24.08 -13.67 9.63
CA ASP A 20 25.35 -13.62 10.34
C ASP A 20 25.43 -12.30 11.14
N PRO A 21 25.61 -12.34 12.48
CA PRO A 21 25.75 -11.13 13.29
C PRO A 21 27.01 -10.32 12.95
N ASN A 22 27.99 -10.92 12.29
CA ASN A 22 29.25 -10.26 11.94
C ASN A 22 29.21 -9.55 10.58
N VAL A 23 28.12 -9.68 9.82
CA VAL A 23 27.96 -9.08 8.48
C VAL A 23 26.86 -8.01 8.52
N PRO A 24 27.19 -6.76 8.90
CA PRO A 24 26.20 -5.69 8.94
C PRO A 24 25.77 -5.26 7.53
N VAL A 25 24.51 -4.87 7.40
CA VAL A 25 23.99 -4.29 6.14
C VAL A 25 24.15 -2.76 6.17
N PRO A 26 24.84 -2.17 5.17
CA PRO A 26 25.00 -0.72 5.12
C PRO A 26 23.67 0.02 5.01
N LYS A 27 23.57 1.19 5.66
CA LYS A 27 22.35 2.00 5.76
C LYS A 27 21.82 2.43 4.40
N GLU A 28 22.71 2.83 3.52
CA GLU A 28 22.42 3.27 2.16
C GLU A 28 21.78 2.16 1.30
N VAL A 29 22.11 0.89 1.56
CA VAL A 29 21.52 -0.25 0.86
C VAL A 29 20.03 -0.37 1.20
N ILE A 30 19.69 -0.27 2.49
CA ILE A 30 18.29 -0.34 2.94
C ILE A 30 17.52 0.89 2.48
N GLN A 31 18.07 2.09 2.68
CA GLN A 31 17.43 3.33 2.27
C GLN A 31 17.11 3.34 0.76
N LYS A 32 18.08 3.03 -0.09
CA LYS A 32 17.89 2.96 -1.55
C LYS A 32 16.88 1.90 -1.95
N SER A 33 16.80 0.80 -1.20
CA SER A 33 15.79 -0.24 -1.43
C SER A 33 14.38 0.26 -1.11
N LEU A 34 14.20 1.03 -0.02
CA LEU A 34 12.93 1.64 0.33
C LEU A 34 12.51 2.74 -0.66
N GLU A 35 13.45 3.59 -1.09
CA GLU A 35 13.23 4.62 -2.13
C GLU A 35 12.78 3.99 -3.46
N ARG A 36 13.30 2.81 -3.82
CA ARG A 36 12.82 2.05 -4.97
C ARG A 36 11.45 1.43 -4.71
N ALA A 37 11.22 0.90 -3.52
CA ALA A 37 9.96 0.25 -3.17
C ALA A 37 8.76 1.21 -3.27
N ILE A 38 8.92 2.47 -2.87
CA ILE A 38 7.84 3.47 -2.94
C ILE A 38 7.42 3.84 -4.38
N LEU A 39 8.24 3.53 -5.39
CA LEU A 39 7.90 3.72 -6.80
C LEU A 39 6.95 2.64 -7.33
N SER A 40 6.69 1.59 -6.55
CA SER A 40 5.77 0.52 -6.94
C SER A 40 4.35 1.07 -7.19
N PRO A 41 3.64 0.56 -8.21
CA PRO A 41 2.27 0.99 -8.46
C PRO A 41 1.35 0.59 -7.30
N ASN A 42 0.31 1.38 -7.05
CA ASN A 42 -0.71 1.06 -6.07
C ASN A 42 -2.09 1.56 -6.45
N SER A 43 -3.09 0.98 -5.77
CA SER A 43 -4.48 1.30 -5.99
C SER A 43 -4.70 2.80 -5.86
N SER A 44 -5.09 3.42 -6.98
CA SER A 44 -5.49 4.83 -7.02
C SER A 44 -4.38 5.81 -6.60
N ASN A 45 -3.09 5.41 -6.63
CA ASN A 45 -1.99 6.22 -6.11
C ASN A 45 -2.22 6.73 -4.66
N MET A 46 -2.90 5.93 -3.84
CA MET A 46 -3.23 6.29 -2.45
C MET A 46 -2.06 6.07 -1.50
N GLN A 47 -1.10 5.20 -1.85
CA GLN A 47 0.11 4.95 -1.06
C GLN A 47 -0.20 4.69 0.42
N LEU A 48 -1.14 3.78 0.68
CA LEU A 48 -1.61 3.42 2.04
C LEU A 48 -0.68 2.43 2.73
N TRP A 49 0.61 2.51 2.45
CA TRP A 49 1.65 1.72 3.10
C TRP A 49 2.53 2.63 3.95
N GLU A 50 3.08 2.08 5.01
CA GLU A 50 4.24 2.62 5.68
C GLU A 50 5.26 1.52 5.93
N PHE A 51 6.52 1.92 5.93
CA PHE A 51 7.67 1.05 6.14
C PHE A 51 8.41 1.58 7.36
N TYR A 52 8.38 0.84 8.47
CA TYR A 52 9.15 1.17 9.66
C TYR A 52 10.46 0.39 9.63
N TRP A 53 11.55 1.12 9.42
CA TRP A 53 12.89 0.55 9.44
C TRP A 53 13.49 0.63 10.85
N ILE A 54 13.52 -0.52 11.52
CA ILE A 54 13.96 -0.70 12.90
C ILE A 54 15.43 -1.14 12.89
N GLN A 55 16.28 -0.30 13.48
CA GLN A 55 17.73 -0.51 13.55
C GLN A 55 18.23 -0.73 14.99
N SER A 56 17.42 -0.38 15.99
CA SER A 56 17.78 -0.57 17.39
C SER A 56 17.76 -2.05 17.74
N GLU A 57 18.88 -2.58 18.21
CA GLU A 57 18.99 -3.96 18.66
C GLU A 57 17.96 -4.29 19.75
N ALA A 58 17.74 -3.36 20.69
CA ALA A 58 16.75 -3.53 21.75
C ALA A 58 15.32 -3.64 21.20
N GLU A 59 14.98 -2.88 20.15
CA GLU A 59 13.68 -2.98 19.51
C GLU A 59 13.55 -4.27 18.68
N VAL A 60 14.56 -4.62 17.89
CA VAL A 60 14.55 -5.84 17.07
C VAL A 60 14.39 -7.08 17.94
N LYS A 61 15.06 -7.15 19.10
CA LYS A 61 14.90 -8.27 20.05
C LYS A 61 13.47 -8.46 20.56
N LYS A 62 12.67 -7.39 20.65
CA LYS A 62 11.24 -7.49 21.02
C LYS A 62 10.42 -8.23 19.96
N PHE A 63 10.83 -8.21 18.69
CA PHE A 63 10.09 -8.87 17.62
C PHE A 63 10.27 -10.40 17.59
N GLY A 64 11.38 -10.94 18.11
CA GLY A 64 11.62 -12.38 18.14
C GLY A 64 10.44 -13.16 18.74
N PRO A 65 9.99 -12.85 19.98
CA PRO A 65 8.82 -13.47 20.59
C PRO A 65 7.51 -13.22 19.83
N LEU A 66 7.31 -12.00 19.31
CA LEU A 66 6.11 -11.64 18.52
C LEU A 66 6.04 -12.42 17.20
N CYS A 67 7.19 -12.83 16.67
CA CYS A 67 7.33 -13.67 15.49
C CYS A 67 7.44 -15.17 15.85
N LEU A 68 7.00 -15.59 17.03
CA LEU A 68 7.00 -16.98 17.50
C LEU A 68 8.41 -17.62 17.55
N GLY A 69 9.45 -16.83 17.82
CA GLY A 69 10.83 -17.31 17.90
C GLY A 69 11.42 -17.73 16.56
N GLN A 70 10.87 -17.26 15.43
CA GLN A 70 11.43 -17.56 14.11
C GLN A 70 12.86 -17.05 13.97
N GLY A 71 13.77 -17.92 13.49
CA GLY A 71 15.20 -17.59 13.28
C GLY A 71 15.43 -16.29 12.52
N ALA A 72 14.63 -16.04 11.47
CA ALA A 72 14.73 -14.81 10.68
C ALA A 72 14.51 -13.54 11.51
N ALA A 73 13.62 -13.58 12.50
CA ALA A 73 13.32 -12.45 13.38
C ALA A 73 14.32 -12.33 14.53
N THR A 74 14.88 -13.46 14.99
CA THR A 74 15.82 -13.47 16.14
C THR A 74 17.27 -13.21 15.74
N THR A 75 17.67 -13.50 14.50
CA THR A 75 19.06 -13.32 14.04
C THR A 75 19.24 -12.06 13.18
N ALA A 76 18.17 -11.43 12.69
CA ALA A 76 18.30 -10.21 11.90
C ALA A 76 18.82 -9.05 12.77
N GLN A 77 19.74 -8.25 12.22
CA GLN A 77 20.25 -7.04 12.89
C GLN A 77 19.32 -5.85 12.73
N GLN A 78 18.49 -5.85 11.67
CA GLN A 78 17.56 -4.78 11.33
C GLN A 78 16.28 -5.40 10.78
N MET A 79 15.15 -4.72 10.96
CA MET A 79 13.85 -5.20 10.49
C MET A 79 13.10 -4.08 9.76
N VAL A 80 12.38 -4.44 8.70
CA VAL A 80 11.40 -3.54 8.07
C VAL A 80 10.01 -4.08 8.37
N VAL A 81 9.22 -3.32 9.11
CA VAL A 81 7.82 -3.64 9.40
C VAL A 81 6.92 -2.89 8.41
N PHE A 82 6.12 -3.66 7.67
CA PHE A 82 5.18 -3.16 6.68
C PHE A 82 3.82 -3.02 7.33
N VAL A 83 3.21 -1.84 7.24
CA VAL A 83 1.84 -1.63 7.73
C VAL A 83 0.94 -1.05 6.65
N THR A 84 -0.34 -1.38 6.73
CA THR A 84 -1.37 -0.77 5.90
C THR A 84 -2.06 0.35 6.68
N ARG A 85 -2.04 1.56 6.13
CA ARG A 85 -2.60 2.79 6.70
C ARG A 85 -3.95 3.14 6.11
N LYS A 86 -4.94 2.26 6.32
CA LYS A 86 -6.32 2.48 5.85
C LYS A 86 -6.86 3.82 6.35
N ASP A 87 -6.52 4.20 7.57
CA ASP A 87 -6.89 5.47 8.20
C ASP A 87 -6.50 6.72 7.38
N LYS A 88 -5.46 6.63 6.55
CA LYS A 88 -4.96 7.75 5.74
C LYS A 88 -5.68 7.96 4.41
N TRP A 89 -6.62 7.10 4.02
CA TRP A 89 -7.25 7.18 2.69
C TRP A 89 -7.86 8.56 2.40
N LYS A 90 -8.44 9.23 3.40
CA LYS A 90 -9.04 10.57 3.25
C LYS A 90 -8.00 11.62 2.87
N GLU A 91 -6.88 11.64 3.61
CA GLU A 91 -5.76 12.54 3.37
C GLU A 91 -5.18 12.32 1.98
N ARG A 92 -4.95 11.07 1.61
CA ARG A 92 -4.33 10.68 0.32
C ARG A 92 -5.24 10.95 -0.87
N ALA A 93 -6.54 10.72 -0.74
CA ALA A 93 -7.52 11.09 -1.76
C ALA A 93 -7.58 12.61 -1.93
N LYS A 94 -7.58 13.37 -0.83
CA LYS A 94 -7.56 14.83 -0.88
C LYS A 94 -6.29 15.35 -1.55
N TRP A 95 -5.12 14.82 -1.19
CA TRP A 95 -3.87 15.21 -1.82
C TRP A 95 -3.86 15.00 -3.34
N ASN A 96 -4.31 13.82 -3.80
CA ASN A 96 -4.43 13.54 -5.24
C ASN A 96 -5.46 14.46 -5.92
N PHE A 97 -6.60 14.74 -5.26
CA PHE A 97 -7.60 15.69 -5.75
C PHE A 97 -6.99 17.09 -5.91
N ASP A 98 -6.31 17.60 -4.88
CA ASP A 98 -5.70 18.92 -4.86
C ASP A 98 -4.61 19.06 -5.93
N LEU A 99 -3.82 18.01 -6.17
CA LEU A 99 -2.83 17.96 -7.24
C LEU A 99 -3.46 18.09 -8.62
N ILE A 100 -4.54 17.34 -8.88
CA ILE A 100 -5.27 17.45 -10.15
C ILE A 100 -5.81 18.86 -10.28
N ASN A 101 -6.49 19.35 -9.24
CA ASN A 101 -7.14 20.67 -9.26
C ASN A 101 -6.15 21.82 -9.50
N LYS A 102 -4.95 21.75 -8.90
CA LYS A 102 -3.89 22.75 -9.07
C LYS A 102 -3.37 22.83 -10.51
N ASN A 103 -3.43 21.73 -11.27
CA ASN A 103 -2.93 21.66 -12.64
C ASN A 103 -3.97 22.09 -13.70
N ILE A 104 -5.24 22.26 -13.30
CA ILE A 104 -6.31 22.70 -14.20
C ILE A 104 -6.19 24.20 -14.43
N LYS A 105 -6.28 24.62 -15.70
CA LYS A 105 -6.33 26.04 -16.08
C LYS A 105 -7.67 26.34 -16.71
N GLY A 106 -8.50 27.14 -16.04
CA GLY A 106 -9.86 27.45 -16.48
C GLY A 106 -10.86 26.33 -16.17
N GLU A 107 -11.83 26.13 -17.05
CA GLU A 107 -12.85 25.10 -16.88
C GLU A 107 -12.29 23.68 -17.09
N PRO A 108 -12.58 22.73 -16.19
CA PRO A 108 -12.05 21.38 -16.28
C PRO A 108 -12.60 20.65 -17.51
N ASN A 109 -11.70 20.07 -18.29
CA ASN A 109 -12.09 19.18 -19.38
C ASN A 109 -12.69 17.86 -18.84
N LYS A 110 -13.20 17.03 -19.74
CA LYS A 110 -13.89 15.76 -19.38
C LYS A 110 -12.99 14.80 -18.57
N LEU A 111 -11.69 14.74 -18.85
CA LEU A 111 -10.76 13.86 -18.14
C LEU A 111 -10.44 14.41 -16.75
N GLU A 112 -10.19 15.71 -16.64
CA GLU A 112 -9.95 16.40 -15.38
C GLU A 112 -11.15 16.28 -14.45
N LYS A 113 -12.36 16.52 -14.95
CA LYS A 113 -13.61 16.34 -14.21
C LYS A 113 -13.76 14.91 -13.69
N ARG A 114 -13.41 13.90 -14.51
CA ARG A 114 -13.39 12.50 -14.06
C ARG A 114 -12.37 12.25 -12.96
N GLY A 115 -11.18 12.85 -13.05
CA GLY A 115 -10.17 12.77 -12.00
C GLY A 115 -10.65 13.39 -10.68
N LEU A 116 -11.25 14.57 -10.74
CA LEU A 116 -11.85 15.24 -9.58
C LEU A 116 -12.99 14.41 -8.98
N ASP A 117 -13.89 13.86 -9.80
CA ASP A 117 -14.96 12.98 -9.34
C ASP A 117 -14.43 11.67 -8.76
N TYR A 118 -13.35 11.13 -9.32
CA TYR A 118 -12.72 9.90 -8.86
C TYR A 118 -12.23 10.03 -7.40
N TYR A 119 -11.40 11.03 -7.11
CA TYR A 119 -10.91 11.25 -5.74
C TYR A 119 -11.95 11.91 -4.83
N GLY A 120 -12.80 12.78 -5.38
CA GLY A 120 -13.80 13.54 -4.63
C GLY A 120 -15.06 12.76 -4.25
N LYS A 121 -15.44 11.75 -5.05
CA LYS A 121 -16.67 10.95 -4.85
C LYS A 121 -16.37 9.46 -4.78
N LEU A 122 -15.71 8.89 -5.80
CA LEU A 122 -15.56 7.43 -5.88
C LEU A 122 -14.70 6.88 -4.74
N MET A 123 -13.57 7.52 -4.41
CA MET A 123 -12.74 7.08 -3.28
C MET A 123 -13.50 7.10 -1.95
N LYS A 124 -14.39 8.08 -1.75
CA LYS A 124 -15.26 8.12 -0.57
C LYS A 124 -16.25 6.97 -0.53
N LEU A 125 -16.82 6.60 -1.68
CA LEU A 125 -17.73 5.47 -1.77
C LEU A 125 -17.00 4.14 -1.51
N VAL A 126 -15.80 3.96 -2.05
CA VAL A 126 -15.06 2.70 -2.01
C VAL A 126 -14.36 2.50 -0.66
N TYR A 127 -13.67 3.52 -0.15
CA TYR A 127 -12.86 3.43 1.07
C TYR A 127 -13.60 3.91 2.33
N GLY A 128 -14.69 4.66 2.18
CA GLY A 128 -15.49 5.13 3.31
C GLY A 128 -16.17 3.99 4.05
N ASN A 129 -15.95 3.92 5.35
CA ASN A 129 -16.59 2.97 6.24
C ASN A 129 -17.23 3.68 7.42
N ASP A 130 -18.32 3.10 7.88
CA ASP A 130 -19.05 3.50 9.07
C ASP A 130 -19.15 2.31 10.03
N PRO A 131 -19.28 2.55 11.35
CA PRO A 131 -19.36 1.47 12.34
C PRO A 131 -20.58 0.55 12.18
N PHE A 132 -21.65 1.02 11.53
CA PHE A 132 -22.92 0.31 11.39
C PHE A 132 -23.02 -0.50 10.08
N GLY A 133 -22.01 -0.41 9.20
CA GLY A 133 -21.96 -1.14 7.93
C GLY A 133 -22.89 -0.60 6.84
N VAL A 134 -23.45 0.60 7.00
CA VAL A 134 -24.35 1.22 6.02
C VAL A 134 -23.66 1.42 4.67
N MET A 135 -22.42 1.91 4.68
CA MET A 135 -21.60 2.09 3.48
C MET A 135 -21.35 0.76 2.75
N THR A 136 -21.16 -0.32 3.50
CA THR A 136 -21.01 -1.67 2.96
C THR A 136 -22.29 -2.13 2.27
N LEU A 137 -23.45 -1.91 2.91
CA LEU A 137 -24.74 -2.24 2.32
C LEU A 137 -24.99 -1.46 1.02
N ILE A 138 -24.71 -0.14 1.03
CA ILE A 138 -24.83 0.71 -0.16
C ILE A 138 -23.98 0.16 -1.32
N ARG A 139 -22.68 -0.11 -1.08
CA ARG A 139 -21.80 -0.69 -2.09
C ARG A 139 -22.31 -2.02 -2.62
N ARG A 140 -22.74 -2.93 -1.73
CA ARG A 140 -23.26 -4.24 -2.12
C ARG A 140 -24.52 -4.13 -2.96
N SER A 141 -25.45 -3.24 -2.61
CA SER A 141 -26.65 -2.97 -3.39
C SER A 141 -26.31 -2.44 -4.78
N ILE A 142 -25.43 -1.44 -4.88
CA ILE A 142 -24.93 -0.93 -6.17
C ILE A 142 -24.34 -2.06 -7.00
N CYS A 143 -23.44 -2.86 -6.41
CA CYS A 143 -22.82 -3.98 -7.11
C CYS A 143 -23.85 -4.99 -7.58
N PHE A 144 -24.83 -5.35 -6.74
CA PHE A 144 -25.89 -6.30 -7.06
C PHE A 144 -26.66 -5.86 -8.30
N PHE A 145 -27.28 -4.66 -8.26
CA PHE A 145 -28.10 -4.16 -9.35
C PHE A 145 -27.31 -3.90 -10.63
N MET A 146 -26.09 -3.35 -10.52
CA MET A 146 -25.24 -3.13 -11.70
C MET A 146 -24.78 -4.44 -12.33
N GLY A 147 -24.49 -5.45 -11.50
CA GLY A 147 -24.07 -6.78 -11.93
C GLY A 147 -25.15 -7.60 -12.64
N LEU A 148 -26.43 -7.21 -12.56
CA LEU A 148 -27.51 -7.85 -13.32
C LEU A 148 -27.50 -7.45 -14.80
N ARG A 149 -26.97 -6.27 -15.13
CA ARG A 149 -27.02 -5.71 -16.49
C ARG A 149 -25.69 -5.78 -17.24
N LYS A 150 -24.56 -5.84 -16.53
CA LYS A 150 -23.22 -5.87 -17.12
C LYS A 150 -22.18 -6.43 -16.16
N PRO A 151 -21.03 -6.91 -16.66
CA PRO A 151 -19.88 -7.22 -15.83
C PRO A 151 -19.53 -6.03 -14.92
N PHE A 152 -19.47 -6.27 -13.62
CA PHE A 152 -19.23 -5.22 -12.63
C PHE A 152 -18.38 -5.75 -11.48
N MET A 153 -17.41 -4.93 -11.03
CA MET A 153 -16.56 -5.27 -9.89
C MET A 153 -17.43 -5.44 -8.64
N ARG A 154 -17.26 -6.56 -7.94
CA ARG A 154 -17.91 -6.78 -6.65
C ARG A 154 -17.05 -6.17 -5.57
N MET A 155 -17.58 -5.15 -4.90
CA MET A 155 -17.02 -4.63 -3.65
C MET A 155 -17.64 -5.47 -2.52
N GLY A 156 -16.84 -6.30 -1.86
CA GLY A 156 -17.33 -7.15 -0.77
C GLY A 156 -17.54 -6.43 0.54
N GLY A 157 -17.52 -7.21 1.62
CA GLY A 157 -17.79 -6.75 2.98
C GLY A 157 -16.58 -6.09 3.68
N SER A 158 -16.64 -5.96 5.00
CA SER A 158 -15.56 -5.43 5.85
C SER A 158 -14.19 -6.09 5.56
N SER A 159 -14.18 -7.37 5.22
CA SER A 159 -12.99 -8.17 4.88
C SER A 159 -12.34 -7.81 3.54
N ASP A 160 -13.10 -7.24 2.60
CA ASP A 160 -12.61 -6.85 1.25
C ASP A 160 -12.11 -5.40 1.20
N HIS A 161 -12.14 -4.70 2.33
CA HIS A 161 -11.54 -3.37 2.41
C HIS A 161 -10.02 -3.48 2.39
N ARG A 162 -9.44 -2.97 1.30
CA ARG A 162 -7.99 -2.77 1.15
C ARG A 162 -7.45 -1.74 2.13
#